data_AF-A0A7V3LGR4-F1
#
_entry.id   AF-A0A7V3LGR4-F1
#
_cell.length_a   1.000
_cell.length_b   1.000
_cell.length_c   1.000
_cell.angle_alpha   90.00
_cell.angle_beta   90.00
_cell.angle_gamma   90.00
#
_symmetry.space_group_name_H-M   'P 1'
#
loop_
_entity.id
_entity.type
_entity.pdbx_description
1 polymer ?
#
loop_
_entity_poly.entity_id
_entity_poly.type
_entity_poly.pdbx_seq_one_letter_code
_entity_poly.pdbx_strand_id
1 'polypeptide(L)'
;MLCNDFPEEWADIVETLTAFRLKRSWIVVGGGSKSKVADWIDSALYQRGWQEKLFVTRVMVDDRVMDSPTHKVDCYKNSVALEVEWNNKDPFFDRDLNNFRLLFELRAVSVGVIVTRCDSLQAIFDRLGRGSCYGASTTHVSKLLPRIEGGGGGGCPILVFGIRESLYVED
;
A
#
# COMPACT_ATOMS: atom_id res chain seq x y z
N MET A 1 -18.88 -3.52 -0.79
CA MET A 1 -18.16 -2.78 -1.83
C MET A 1 -17.10 -3.69 -2.41
N LEU A 2 -15.87 -3.78 -1.88
CA LEU A 2 -14.84 -4.66 -2.47
C LEU A 2 -15.24 -6.15 -2.57
N CYS A 3 -15.71 -6.78 -1.49
CA CYS A 3 -16.10 -8.20 -1.50
C CYS A 3 -17.32 -8.55 -2.38
N ASN A 4 -18.16 -7.56 -2.73
CA ASN A 4 -19.36 -7.79 -3.54
C ASN A 4 -19.13 -7.38 -4.99
N ASP A 5 -18.48 -6.24 -5.22
CA ASP A 5 -18.30 -5.62 -6.53
C ASP A 5 -17.01 -6.13 -7.23
N PHE A 6 -16.02 -6.59 -6.45
CA PHE A 6 -14.71 -7.08 -6.90
C PHE A 6 -14.33 -8.39 -6.16
N PRO A 7 -15.17 -9.45 -6.25
CA PRO A 7 -14.98 -10.66 -5.45
C PRO A 7 -13.69 -11.42 -5.77
N GLU A 8 -13.21 -11.38 -7.03
CA GLU A 8 -11.96 -12.01 -7.44
C GLU A 8 -10.75 -11.28 -6.85
N GLU A 9 -10.72 -9.94 -6.95
CA GLU A 9 -9.65 -9.12 -6.37
C GLU A 9 -9.64 -9.24 -4.84
N TRP A 10 -10.80 -9.30 -4.21
CA TRP A 10 -10.93 -9.56 -2.78
C TRP A 10 -10.32 -10.91 -2.39
N ALA A 11 -10.66 -11.98 -3.12
CA ALA A 11 -10.12 -13.31 -2.88
C ALA A 11 -8.60 -13.33 -3.03
N ASP A 12 -8.07 -12.72 -4.10
CA ASP A 12 -6.62 -12.60 -4.35
C ASP A 12 -5.88 -11.94 -3.18
N ILE A 13 -6.40 -10.81 -2.69
CA ILE A 13 -5.82 -10.07 -1.55
C ILE A 13 -5.87 -10.91 -0.28
N VAL A 14 -7.03 -11.50 0.04
CA VAL A 14 -7.21 -12.29 1.25
C VAL A 14 -6.32 -13.52 1.26
N GLU A 15 -6.25 -14.27 0.16
CA GLU A 15 -5.37 -15.43 0.03
C GLU A 15 -3.90 -15.04 0.17
N THR A 16 -3.50 -13.96 -0.49
CA THR A 16 -2.11 -13.45 -0.42
C THR A 16 -1.74 -13.07 1.01
N LEU A 17 -2.56 -12.26 1.69
CA LEU A 17 -2.28 -11.80 3.04
C LEU A 17 -2.44 -12.91 4.09
N THR A 18 -3.25 -13.93 3.82
CA THR A 18 -3.38 -15.13 4.68
C THR A 18 -2.13 -16.01 4.60
N ALA A 19 -1.55 -16.15 3.40
CA ALA A 19 -0.31 -16.91 3.19
C ALA A 19 0.95 -16.14 3.65
N PHE A 20 0.87 -14.82 3.74
CA PHE A 20 2.00 -13.97 4.13
C PHE A 20 2.56 -14.32 5.53
N ARG A 21 3.88 -14.38 5.64
CA ARG A 21 4.60 -14.49 6.92
C ARG A 21 5.75 -13.50 6.94
N LEU A 22 5.80 -12.68 7.99
CA LEU A 22 6.89 -11.72 8.20
C LEU A 22 8.10 -12.46 8.78
N LYS A 23 9.07 -12.78 7.92
CA LYS A 23 10.27 -13.53 8.33
C LYS A 23 11.28 -12.63 9.03
N ARG A 24 11.95 -13.15 10.08
CA ARG A 24 13.08 -12.47 10.72
C ARG A 24 14.16 -12.07 9.73
N SER A 25 14.51 -12.98 8.82
CA SER A 25 15.52 -12.78 7.77
C SER A 25 15.23 -11.59 6.85
N TRP A 26 13.98 -11.10 6.80
CA TRP A 26 13.58 -9.93 6.01
C TRP A 26 13.73 -8.61 6.77
N ILE A 27 13.73 -8.66 8.11
CA ILE A 27 13.86 -7.49 8.98
C ILE A 27 15.33 -7.17 9.26
N VAL A 28 16.13 -8.22 9.49
CA VAL A 28 17.55 -8.09 9.88
C VAL A 28 18.43 -7.67 8.73
N VAL A 29 18.08 -8.03 7.49
CA VAL A 29 18.79 -7.58 6.29
C VAL A 29 18.33 -6.17 5.96
N GLY A 30 19.17 -5.17 6.29
CA GLY A 30 18.96 -3.79 5.89
C GLY A 30 19.56 -3.50 4.52
N GLY A 31 18.92 -2.60 3.76
CA GLY A 31 19.44 -2.10 2.48
C GLY A 31 18.86 -2.79 1.25
N GLY A 32 18.65 -1.99 0.20
CA GLY A 32 17.97 -2.38 -1.04
C GLY A 32 16.97 -1.29 -1.47
N SER A 33 16.67 -1.20 -2.77
CA SER A 33 15.69 -0.24 -3.30
C SER A 33 14.25 -0.62 -2.98
N LYS A 34 13.97 -1.92 -2.73
CA LYS A 34 12.65 -2.45 -2.36
C LYS A 34 12.78 -3.46 -1.21
N SER A 35 11.85 -3.41 -0.26
CA SER A 35 11.84 -4.35 0.87
C SER A 35 11.40 -5.74 0.42
N LYS A 36 11.93 -6.80 1.06
CA LYS A 36 11.49 -8.19 0.81
C LYS A 36 10.01 -8.40 1.13
N VAL A 37 9.45 -7.58 2.03
CA VAL A 37 8.02 -7.61 2.37
C VAL A 37 7.19 -7.13 1.18
N ALA A 38 7.52 -5.97 0.62
CA ALA A 38 6.84 -5.44 -0.55
C ALA A 38 7.01 -6.38 -1.75
N ASP A 39 8.25 -6.81 -2.03
CA ASP A 39 8.55 -7.71 -3.14
C ASP A 39 7.77 -9.03 -3.09
N TRP A 40 7.60 -9.62 -1.90
CA TRP A 40 6.82 -10.85 -1.75
C TRP A 40 5.32 -10.62 -2.04
N ILE A 41 4.74 -9.55 -1.50
CA ILE A 41 3.31 -9.25 -1.67
C ILE A 41 3.02 -8.95 -3.15
N ASP A 42 3.84 -8.12 -3.77
CA ASP A 42 3.69 -7.78 -5.18
C ASP A 42 3.84 -9.01 -6.07
N SER A 43 4.88 -9.82 -5.85
CA SER A 43 5.09 -11.05 -6.62
C SER A 43 3.91 -12.01 -6.49
N ALA A 44 3.34 -12.15 -5.29
CA ALA A 44 2.19 -13.02 -5.05
C ALA A 44 0.92 -12.50 -5.75
N LEU A 45 0.71 -11.19 -5.80
CA LEU A 45 -0.40 -10.57 -6.54
C LEU A 45 -0.17 -10.63 -8.05
N TYR A 46 1.06 -10.42 -8.54
CA TYR A 46 1.38 -10.50 -9.96
C TYR A 46 1.14 -11.90 -10.53
N GLN A 47 1.40 -12.96 -9.76
CA GLN A 47 1.04 -14.33 -10.13
C GLN A 47 -0.47 -14.55 -10.29
N ARG A 48 -1.30 -13.65 -9.72
CA ARG A 48 -2.77 -13.64 -9.83
C ARG A 48 -3.28 -12.61 -10.86
N GLY A 49 -2.38 -12.11 -11.71
CA GLY A 49 -2.71 -11.20 -12.82
C GLY A 49 -2.78 -9.72 -12.44
N TRP A 50 -2.38 -9.34 -11.23
CA TRP A 50 -2.19 -7.93 -10.88
C TRP A 50 -0.96 -7.36 -11.58
N GLN A 51 -0.92 -6.06 -11.80
CA GLN A 51 0.18 -5.41 -12.51
C GLN A 51 0.50 -4.04 -11.92
N GLU A 52 1.78 -3.67 -11.90
CA GLU A 52 2.19 -2.28 -11.68
C GLU A 52 1.60 -1.41 -12.81
N LYS A 53 0.98 -0.28 -12.46
CA LYS A 53 0.31 0.56 -13.45
C LYS A 53 0.57 2.05 -13.24
N LEU A 54 1.07 2.70 -14.30
CA LEU A 54 1.08 4.15 -14.41
C LEU A 54 -0.18 4.62 -15.14
N PHE A 55 -0.91 5.54 -14.53
CA PHE A 55 -2.04 6.21 -15.18
C PHE A 55 -1.60 7.57 -15.69
N VAL A 56 -1.40 7.72 -17.00
CA VAL A 56 -1.10 9.03 -17.58
C VAL A 56 -2.38 9.86 -17.62
N THR A 57 -2.44 10.93 -16.82
CA THR A 57 -3.60 11.81 -16.73
C THR A 57 -3.25 13.20 -17.25
N ARG A 58 -4.20 13.79 -17.99
CA ARG A 58 -4.07 15.13 -18.57
C ARG A 58 -5.35 15.90 -18.31
N VAL A 59 -5.19 17.17 -17.95
CA VAL A 59 -6.29 18.11 -17.81
C VAL A 59 -6.23 19.07 -18.99
N MET A 60 -7.33 19.18 -19.73
CA MET A 60 -7.49 20.14 -20.81
C MET A 60 -8.42 21.26 -20.34
N VAL A 61 -7.94 22.50 -20.42
CA VAL A 61 -8.72 23.72 -20.14
C VAL A 61 -8.63 24.60 -21.37
N ASP A 62 -9.77 24.79 -22.05
CA ASP A 62 -9.82 25.34 -23.41
C ASP A 62 -8.83 24.59 -24.33
N ASP A 63 -7.88 25.29 -24.95
CA ASP A 63 -6.85 24.70 -25.82
C ASP A 63 -5.54 24.35 -25.07
N ARG A 64 -5.49 24.52 -23.74
CA ARG A 64 -4.29 24.25 -22.94
C ARG A 64 -4.35 22.86 -22.31
N VAL A 65 -3.37 22.03 -22.62
CA VAL A 65 -3.19 20.71 -22.01
C VAL A 65 -2.11 20.80 -20.93
N MET A 66 -2.43 20.33 -19.73
CA MET A 66 -1.50 20.20 -18.63
C MET A 66 -1.44 18.73 -18.21
N ASP A 67 -0.23 18.20 -18.03
CA ASP A 67 -0.07 16.89 -17.40
C ASP A 67 -0.41 17.01 -15.91
N SER A 68 -1.24 16.09 -15.41
CA SER A 68 -1.49 15.97 -13.98
C SER A 68 -0.56 14.90 -13.42
N PRO A 69 0.24 15.20 -12.38
CA PRO A 69 1.19 14.23 -11.86
C PRO A 69 0.44 13.09 -11.16
N THR A 70 0.66 11.87 -11.64
CA THR A 70 0.28 10.63 -10.95
C THR A 70 1.54 9.85 -10.58
N HIS A 71 1.37 8.95 -9.62
CA HIS A 71 2.37 7.96 -9.30
C HIS A 71 1.92 6.59 -9.80
N LYS A 72 2.88 5.71 -10.03
CA LYS A 72 2.57 4.31 -10.31
C LYS A 72 1.88 3.71 -9.10
N VAL A 73 0.84 2.93 -9.37
CA VAL A 73 0.23 2.03 -8.40
C VAL A 73 1.02 0.73 -8.40
N ASP A 74 1.44 0.25 -7.22
CA ASP A 74 2.20 -0.99 -7.07
C ASP A 74 1.45 -2.18 -7.69
N CYS A 75 0.19 -2.38 -7.30
CA CYS A 75 -0.66 -3.47 -7.78
C CYS A 75 -2.02 -2.95 -8.23
N TYR A 76 -2.35 -3.12 -9.52
CA TYR A 76 -3.66 -2.78 -10.07
C TYR A 76 -4.31 -3.98 -10.75
N LYS A 77 -5.62 -4.17 -10.50
CA LYS A 77 -6.49 -5.11 -11.21
C LYS A 77 -7.94 -4.64 -11.15
N ASN A 78 -8.63 -4.64 -12.29
CA ASN A 78 -10.08 -4.39 -12.39
C ASN A 78 -10.59 -3.19 -11.53
N SER A 79 -9.98 -2.00 -11.70
CA SER A 79 -10.31 -0.78 -10.93
C SER A 79 -10.01 -0.82 -9.43
N VAL A 80 -9.33 -1.86 -8.92
CA VAL A 80 -8.76 -1.90 -7.57
C VAL A 80 -7.30 -1.49 -7.65
N ALA A 81 -6.91 -0.48 -6.88
CA ALA A 81 -5.52 -0.03 -6.76
C ALA A 81 -5.01 -0.38 -5.36
N LEU A 82 -3.88 -1.08 -5.27
CA LEU A 82 -3.25 -1.52 -4.03
C LEU A 82 -1.82 -1.01 -3.96
N GLU A 83 -1.47 -0.39 -2.83
CA GLU A 83 -0.12 0.10 -2.51
C GLU A 83 0.44 -0.66 -1.31
N VAL A 84 1.70 -1.10 -1.40
CA VAL A 84 2.39 -1.80 -0.31
C VAL A 84 3.33 -0.85 0.40
N GLU A 85 2.80 -0.14 1.38
CA GLU A 85 3.54 0.87 2.12
C GLU A 85 4.27 0.28 3.34
N TRP A 86 5.53 -0.11 3.12
CA TRP A 86 6.38 -0.74 4.13
C TRP A 86 7.62 0.06 4.50
N ASN A 87 7.58 0.71 5.66
CA ASN A 87 8.72 1.37 6.31
C ASN A 87 9.34 2.55 5.52
N ASN A 88 8.57 3.15 4.61
CA ASN A 88 8.97 4.35 3.87
C ASN A 88 8.89 5.59 4.77
N LYS A 89 9.72 6.61 4.52
CA LYS A 89 9.64 7.92 5.19
C LYS A 89 8.85 8.90 4.34
N ASP A 90 8.16 9.86 4.96
CA ASP A 90 7.28 10.86 4.31
C ASP A 90 7.80 11.39 2.94
N PRO A 91 6.90 11.68 1.98
CA PRO A 91 5.44 11.84 2.10
C PRO A 91 4.61 10.71 1.44
N PHE A 92 4.92 9.43 1.67
CA PHE A 92 4.31 8.32 0.90
C PHE A 92 2.79 8.19 1.09
N PHE A 93 2.27 8.16 2.32
CA PHE A 93 0.81 8.08 2.50
C PHE A 93 0.05 9.25 1.87
N ASP A 94 0.56 10.48 1.99
CA ASP A 94 -0.08 11.64 1.40
C ASP A 94 -0.07 11.56 -0.14
N ARG A 95 1.03 11.05 -0.71
CA ARG A 95 1.16 10.77 -2.14
C ARG A 95 0.18 9.72 -2.62
N ASP A 96 0.08 8.58 -1.94
CA ASP A 96 -0.74 7.45 -2.36
C ASP A 96 -2.22 7.76 -2.19
N LEU A 97 -2.62 8.38 -1.07
CA LEU A 97 -4.00 8.82 -0.85
C LEU A 97 -4.44 9.87 -1.88
N ASN A 98 -3.57 10.82 -2.22
CA ASN A 98 -3.86 11.78 -3.27
C ASN A 98 -3.95 11.12 -4.65
N ASN A 99 -3.11 10.13 -4.95
CA ASN A 99 -3.17 9.35 -6.18
C ASN A 99 -4.50 8.58 -6.28
N PHE A 100 -4.91 7.89 -5.21
CA PHE A 100 -6.21 7.21 -5.15
C PHE A 100 -7.38 8.17 -5.32
N ARG A 101 -7.34 9.33 -4.67
CA ARG A 101 -8.36 10.37 -4.82
C ARG A 101 -8.49 10.78 -6.29
N LEU A 102 -7.39 11.16 -6.93
CA LEU A 102 -7.39 11.61 -8.33
C LEU A 102 -7.91 10.52 -9.27
N LEU A 103 -7.40 9.29 -9.13
CA LEU A 103 -7.81 8.17 -9.99
C LEU A 103 -9.27 7.78 -9.78
N PHE A 104 -9.80 7.95 -8.57
CA PHE A 104 -11.21 7.74 -8.28
C PHE A 104 -12.10 8.83 -8.89
N GLU A 105 -11.72 10.11 -8.77
CA GLU A 105 -12.43 11.23 -9.42
C GLU A 105 -12.48 11.05 -10.95
N LEU A 106 -11.41 10.49 -11.54
CA LEU A 106 -11.32 10.16 -12.97
C LEU A 106 -11.99 8.83 -13.35
N ARG A 107 -12.60 8.11 -12.39
CA ARG A 107 -13.25 6.79 -12.56
C ARG A 107 -12.30 5.68 -13.07
N ALA A 108 -10.99 5.87 -12.91
CA ALA A 108 -9.98 4.87 -13.26
C ALA A 108 -9.79 3.79 -12.17
N VAL A 109 -10.12 4.16 -10.93
CA VAL A 109 -10.11 3.31 -9.73
C VAL A 109 -11.44 3.46 -9.00
N SER A 110 -11.91 2.38 -8.38
CA SER A 110 -13.13 2.36 -7.57
C SER A 110 -12.84 2.24 -6.07
N VAL A 111 -11.67 1.73 -5.70
CA VAL A 111 -11.23 1.54 -4.31
C VAL A 111 -9.70 1.51 -4.24
N GLY A 112 -9.15 2.23 -3.26
CA GLY A 112 -7.75 2.16 -2.87
C GLY A 112 -7.54 1.17 -1.72
N VAL A 113 -6.50 0.36 -1.80
CA VAL A 113 -6.10 -0.59 -0.76
C VAL A 113 -4.69 -0.25 -0.32
N ILE A 114 -4.46 -0.17 0.99
CA ILE A 114 -3.11 0.03 1.54
C ILE A 114 -2.76 -1.15 2.42
N VAL A 115 -1.64 -1.80 2.13
CA VAL A 115 -1.04 -2.80 3.03
C VAL A 115 0.14 -2.14 3.73
N THR A 116 0.09 -2.08 5.06
CA THR A 116 1.17 -1.52 5.88
C THR A 116 1.32 -2.29 7.20
N ARG A 117 2.23 -1.87 8.08
CA ARG A 117 2.46 -2.51 9.38
C ARG A 117 1.61 -1.92 10.50
N CYS A 118 1.17 -2.77 11.44
CA CYS A 118 0.64 -2.31 12.72
C CYS A 118 1.76 -1.81 13.64
N ASP A 119 1.39 -0.94 14.58
CA ASP A 119 2.28 -0.42 15.63
C ASP A 119 2.88 -1.52 16.52
N SER A 120 2.14 -2.61 16.75
CA SER A 120 2.59 -3.72 17.59
C SER A 120 3.88 -4.39 17.08
N LEU A 121 4.16 -4.31 15.77
CA LEU A 121 5.41 -4.83 15.21
C LEU A 121 6.66 -4.11 15.72
N GLN A 122 6.52 -2.91 16.31
CA GLN A 122 7.64 -2.19 16.91
C GLN A 122 8.36 -3.03 17.98
N ALA A 123 7.63 -3.77 18.80
CA ALA A 123 8.23 -4.62 19.84
C ALA A 123 9.15 -5.70 19.26
N ILE A 124 8.78 -6.27 18.10
CA ILE A 124 9.61 -7.24 17.38
C ILE A 124 10.85 -6.54 16.81
N PHE A 125 10.69 -5.36 16.20
CA PHE A 125 11.82 -4.61 15.64
C PHE A 125 12.82 -4.19 16.73
N ASP A 126 12.34 -3.77 17.89
CA ASP A 126 13.17 -3.42 19.04
C ASP A 126 13.95 -4.65 19.55
N ARG A 127 13.27 -5.80 19.72
CA ARG A 127 13.90 -7.07 20.12
C ARG A 127 14.98 -7.54 19.14
N LEU A 128 14.80 -7.27 17.85
CA LEU A 128 15.77 -7.60 16.80
C LEU A 128 16.88 -6.54 16.64
N GLY A 129 16.91 -5.49 17.46
CA GLY A 129 17.89 -4.40 17.38
C GLY A 129 17.71 -3.49 16.15
N ARG A 130 16.51 -3.49 15.55
CA ARG A 130 16.16 -2.73 14.34
C ARG A 130 15.14 -1.62 14.60
N GLY A 131 14.73 -1.41 15.84
CA GLY A 131 13.71 -0.44 16.24
C GLY A 131 13.89 0.96 15.64
N SER A 132 15.11 1.49 15.66
CA SER A 132 15.43 2.81 15.10
C SER A 132 15.23 2.91 13.57
N CYS A 133 15.38 1.80 12.84
CA CYS A 133 15.12 1.74 11.41
C CYS A 133 13.62 1.71 11.08
N TYR A 134 12.79 1.30 12.03
CA TYR A 134 11.33 1.21 11.91
C TYR A 134 10.61 2.21 12.83
N GLY A 135 11.26 3.32 13.18
CA GLY A 135 10.69 4.29 14.12
C GLY A 135 9.44 5.03 13.60
N ALA A 136 8.89 5.90 14.43
CA ALA A 136 7.65 6.64 14.19
C ALA A 136 7.64 7.55 12.94
N SER A 137 8.80 7.86 12.36
CA SER A 137 8.89 8.63 11.11
C SER A 137 8.54 7.81 9.86
N THR A 138 8.42 6.49 9.97
CA THR A 138 8.15 5.58 8.85
C THR A 138 6.67 5.21 8.75
N THR A 139 6.24 4.62 7.63
CA THR A 139 4.85 4.18 7.41
C THR A 139 4.43 3.08 8.38
N HIS A 140 3.25 3.27 9.00
CA HIS A 140 2.54 2.35 9.89
C HIS A 140 1.09 2.84 10.09
N VAL A 141 0.22 1.98 10.62
CA VAL A 141 -1.23 2.26 10.75
C VAL A 141 -1.52 3.56 11.52
N SER A 142 -0.94 3.78 12.70
CA SER A 142 -1.21 5.01 13.49
C SER A 142 -0.81 6.31 12.79
N LYS A 143 0.08 6.26 11.79
CA LYS A 143 0.43 7.40 10.95
C LYS A 143 -0.50 7.59 9.75
N LEU A 144 -1.11 6.51 9.28
CA LEU A 144 -2.06 6.50 8.16
C LEU A 144 -3.46 6.98 8.58
N LEU A 145 -3.99 6.46 9.68
CA LEU A 145 -5.38 6.72 10.07
C LEU A 145 -5.72 8.22 10.19
N PRO A 146 -4.89 9.08 10.84
CA PRO A 146 -5.18 10.51 10.92
C PRO A 146 -5.26 11.20 9.55
N ARG A 147 -4.56 10.68 8.53
CA ARG A 147 -4.59 11.22 7.16
C ARG A 147 -5.87 10.83 6.45
N ILE A 148 -6.33 9.59 6.63
CA ILE A 148 -7.61 9.13 6.09
C ILE A 148 -8.75 9.90 6.75
N GLU A 149 -8.75 9.99 8.09
CA GLU A 149 -9.75 10.73 8.87
C GLU A 149 -9.73 12.23 8.57
N GLY A 150 -8.55 12.78 8.28
CA GLY A 150 -8.37 14.14 7.78
C GLY A 150 -8.82 14.37 6.33
N GLY A 151 -9.35 13.35 5.65
CA GLY A 151 -9.90 13.46 4.29
C GLY A 151 -8.88 13.26 3.17
N GLY A 152 -7.70 12.69 3.43
CA GLY A 152 -6.63 12.50 2.45
C GLY A 152 -7.04 11.67 1.23
N GLY A 153 -7.96 10.70 1.39
CA GLY A 153 -8.51 9.91 0.28
C GLY A 153 -9.62 10.62 -0.52
N GLY A 154 -10.06 11.81 -0.08
CA GLY A 154 -11.20 12.51 -0.68
C GLY A 154 -12.46 11.64 -0.70
N GLY A 155 -13.05 11.47 -1.89
CA GLY A 155 -14.22 10.61 -2.09
C GLY A 155 -13.89 9.13 -2.34
N CYS A 156 -12.61 8.75 -2.46
CA CYS A 156 -12.21 7.38 -2.77
C CYS A 156 -12.43 6.46 -1.55
N PRO A 157 -13.15 5.33 -1.69
CA PRO A 157 -13.18 4.30 -0.67
C PRO A 157 -11.78 3.73 -0.42
N ILE A 158 -11.34 3.74 0.84
CA ILE A 158 -10.02 3.22 1.25
C ILE A 158 -10.19 2.01 2.17
N LEU A 159 -9.47 0.93 1.85
CA LEU A 159 -9.32 -0.23 2.72
C LEU A 159 -7.87 -0.35 3.20
N VAL A 160 -7.67 -0.60 4.49
CA VAL A 160 -6.34 -0.73 5.08
C VAL A 160 -6.14 -2.10 5.70
N PHE A 161 -5.06 -2.77 5.32
CA PHE A 161 -4.58 -3.99 5.97
C PHE A 161 -3.31 -3.70 6.77
N GLY A 162 -3.39 -3.94 8.08
CA GLY A 162 -2.26 -3.86 8.99
C GLY A 162 -1.65 -5.22 9.27
N ILE A 163 -0.40 -5.44 8.88
CA ILE A 163 0.38 -6.64 9.23
C ILE A 163 0.67 -6.61 10.74
N ARG A 164 0.23 -7.66 11.44
CA ARG A 164 0.36 -7.82 12.89
C ARG A 164 1.52 -8.76 13.24
N GLU A 165 1.92 -8.69 14.51
CA GLU A 165 2.94 -9.56 15.12
C GLU A 165 2.60 -11.06 15.05
N SER A 166 1.32 -11.42 14.98
CA SER A 166 0.88 -12.81 14.82
C SER A 166 1.31 -13.46 13.49
N LEU A 167 1.73 -12.66 12.52
CA LEU A 167 2.26 -13.14 11.24
C LEU A 167 3.79 -13.28 11.24
N TYR A 168 4.46 -12.90 12.31
CA TYR A 168 5.92 -13.00 12.44
C TYR A 168 6.38 -14.45 12.58
N VAL A 169 7.46 -14.80 11.90
CA VAL A 169 8.11 -16.11 11.98
C VAL A 169 9.60 -15.94 12.21
N GLU A 170 10.12 -16.66 13.21
CA GLU A 170 11.53 -16.79 13.51
C GLU A 170 12.13 -17.87 12.59
N ASP A 171 12.78 -17.46 11.49
CA ASP A 171 13.42 -18.31 10.48
C ASP A 171 14.97 -18.26 10.52
#